data_AF-A0A9W8QMN2-F1
#
_entry.id   AF-A0A9W8QMN2-F1
#
_cell.length_a   1.000
_cell.length_b   1.000
_cell.length_c   1.000
_cell.angle_alpha   90.00
_cell.angle_beta   90.00
_cell.angle_gamma   90.00
#
_symmetry.space_group_name_H-M   'P 1'
#
loop_
_entity.id
_entity.type
_entity.pdbx_description
1 polymer ?
#
loop_
_entity_poly.entity_id
_entity_poly.type
_entity_poly.pdbx_seq_one_letter_code
_entity_poly.pdbx_strand_id
1 'polypeptide(L)'
;MAFSSVLSRLMASFTPLAVCGSVVFEAANLPNNEAIIENEGFKNIVIANRLSVNNNLDLPCPWVDASELSDFRSTTHIVRFLETVVHELLGHGSGNLLAETAPGVYNFKNRNPPINPLTNAPGNLHYRFGEDWGSVFGKLAGTVEECRAILISQYLMDSKQLLEIFGYTDTSAITADELLYMTYLNIGVDGLQALQHYSNEGQAWGQVHHQVWFLH
;
A
#
# COMPACT_ATOMS: atom_id res chain seq x y z
N MET A 1 -7.93 -22.64 -16.63
CA MET A 1 -7.14 -21.71 -15.80
C MET A 1 -6.30 -20.89 -16.74
N ALA A 2 -6.59 -19.59 -16.90
CA ALA A 2 -5.67 -18.68 -17.53
C ALA A 2 -4.93 -17.99 -16.38
N PHE A 3 -3.76 -18.51 -16.02
CA PHE A 3 -2.77 -17.66 -15.36
C PHE A 3 -2.33 -16.68 -16.45
N SER A 4 -2.78 -15.42 -16.37
CA SER A 4 -2.23 -14.38 -17.24
C SER A 4 -0.74 -14.22 -16.91
N SER A 5 0.03 -13.92 -17.94
CA SER A 5 1.48 -13.72 -17.91
C SER A 5 1.93 -13.00 -16.63
N VAL A 6 2.92 -13.57 -15.94
CA VAL A 6 3.71 -12.80 -14.96
C VAL A 6 4.49 -11.77 -15.77
N LEU A 7 3.90 -10.59 -15.94
CA LEU A 7 4.54 -9.42 -16.53
C LEU A 7 5.76 -9.03 -15.70
N SER A 8 6.69 -8.26 -16.28
CA SER A 8 7.88 -7.84 -15.54
C SER A 8 7.47 -6.96 -14.37
N ARG A 9 7.61 -7.48 -13.15
CA ARG A 9 7.40 -6.78 -11.89
C ARG A 9 8.76 -6.63 -11.24
N LEU A 10 9.27 -5.41 -11.19
CA LEU A 10 10.58 -5.11 -10.60
C LEU A 10 10.39 -4.28 -9.34
N MET A 11 11.19 -4.57 -8.31
CA MET A 11 11.38 -3.70 -7.16
C MET A 11 12.85 -3.34 -7.06
N ALA A 12 13.17 -2.05 -6.97
CA ALA A 12 14.54 -1.56 -6.88
C ALA A 12 14.65 -0.40 -5.89
N SER A 13 15.73 -0.39 -5.12
CA SER A 13 16.06 0.68 -4.17
C SER A 13 17.10 1.62 -4.77
N PHE A 14 16.89 2.92 -4.64
CA PHE A 14 17.73 3.97 -5.21
C PHE A 14 18.12 5.01 -4.16
N THR A 15 19.32 5.57 -4.34
CA THR A 15 19.78 6.78 -3.64
C THR A 15 19.81 7.93 -4.65
N PRO A 16 18.68 8.60 -4.93
CA PRO A 16 18.62 9.65 -5.93
C PRO A 16 19.47 10.85 -5.52
N LEU A 17 20.08 11.48 -6.52
CA LEU A 17 20.79 12.76 -6.38
C LEU A 17 19.83 13.95 -6.39
N ALA A 18 18.72 13.85 -7.13
CA ALA A 18 17.69 14.89 -7.20
C ALA A 18 16.32 14.26 -7.47
N VAL A 19 15.30 14.77 -6.77
CA VAL A 19 13.89 14.51 -7.03
C VAL A 19 13.20 15.87 -7.09
N CYS A 20 12.53 16.16 -8.20
CA CYS A 20 11.85 17.45 -8.40
C CYS A 20 10.35 17.28 -8.22
N GLY A 21 9.81 17.79 -7.12
CA GLY A 21 8.39 17.74 -6.81
C GLY A 21 8.05 18.58 -5.58
N SER A 22 6.76 18.85 -5.37
CA SER A 22 6.26 19.49 -4.15
C SER A 22 6.36 18.57 -2.94
N VAL A 23 6.41 17.26 -3.17
CA VAL A 23 6.56 16.20 -2.17
C VAL A 23 7.57 15.18 -2.68
N VAL A 24 8.44 14.71 -1.79
CA VAL A 24 9.34 13.58 -2.06
C VAL A 24 8.82 12.37 -1.29
N PHE A 25 8.19 11.45 -2.02
CA PHE A 25 7.68 10.20 -1.49
C PHE A 25 8.80 9.23 -1.12
N GLU A 26 8.51 8.26 -0.26
CA GLU A 26 9.48 7.23 0.15
C GLU A 26 9.59 6.11 -0.88
N ALA A 27 8.53 5.87 -1.63
CA ALA A 27 8.48 4.91 -2.70
C ALA A 27 7.43 5.32 -3.75
N ALA A 28 7.38 4.58 -4.85
CA ALA A 28 6.33 4.69 -5.85
C ALA A 28 6.21 3.43 -6.70
N ASN A 29 4.97 3.08 -7.04
CA ASN A 29 4.58 2.13 -8.08
C ASN A 29 4.28 2.91 -9.37
N LEU A 30 4.98 2.57 -10.46
CA LEU A 30 4.89 3.31 -11.72
C LEU A 30 4.88 2.37 -12.94
N PRO A 31 4.25 2.78 -14.05
CA PRO A 31 3.52 4.05 -14.25
C PRO A 31 2.06 4.01 -13.78
N ASN A 32 1.46 5.18 -13.53
CA ASN A 32 0.03 5.32 -13.20
C ASN A 32 -0.83 5.23 -14.46
N ASN A 33 -0.76 4.10 -15.17
CA ASN A 33 -1.59 3.79 -16.33
C ASN A 33 -1.98 2.32 -16.29
N GLU A 34 -3.25 2.06 -16.06
CA GLU A 34 -3.80 0.72 -15.84
C GLU A 34 -3.56 -0.19 -17.05
N ALA A 35 -3.69 0.33 -18.27
CA ALA A 35 -3.45 -0.44 -19.47
C ALA A 35 -1.97 -0.90 -19.59
N ILE A 36 -1.01 -0.08 -19.17
CA ILE A 36 0.40 -0.49 -19.14
C ILE A 36 0.64 -1.51 -18.02
N ILE A 37 0.09 -1.27 -16.82
CA ILE A 37 0.22 -2.19 -15.68
C ILE A 37 -0.29 -3.59 -16.06
N GLU A 38 -1.44 -3.67 -16.73
CA GLU A 38 -2.10 -4.91 -17.11
C GLU A 38 -1.45 -5.64 -18.29
N ASN A 39 -0.80 -4.93 -19.22
CA ASN A 39 -0.28 -5.53 -20.46
C ASN A 39 1.25 -5.63 -20.54
N GLU A 40 1.98 -4.76 -19.82
CA GLU A 40 3.44 -4.68 -19.87
C GLU A 40 4.08 -4.89 -18.48
N GLY A 41 3.39 -4.49 -17.42
CA GLY A 41 3.85 -4.62 -16.03
C GLY A 41 4.17 -3.25 -15.40
N PHE A 42 4.88 -3.29 -14.28
CA PHE A 42 5.15 -2.09 -13.48
C PHE A 42 6.49 -2.19 -12.74
N LYS A 43 6.98 -1.05 -12.29
CA LYS A 43 8.18 -0.91 -11.48
C LYS A 43 7.85 -0.28 -10.16
N ASN A 44 8.47 -0.79 -9.12
CA ASN A 44 8.41 -0.26 -7.77
C ASN A 44 9.79 0.31 -7.46
N ILE A 45 9.81 1.54 -6.96
CA ILE A 45 11.04 2.21 -6.56
C ILE A 45 10.97 2.54 -5.08
N VAL A 46 12.06 2.31 -4.36
CA VAL A 46 12.25 2.79 -2.98
C VAL A 46 13.31 3.88 -2.99
N ILE A 47 13.03 5.01 -2.37
CA ILE A 47 13.95 6.14 -2.20
C ILE A 47 14.68 5.98 -0.86
N ALA A 48 15.78 5.25 -0.86
CA ALA A 48 16.47 4.78 0.35
C ALA A 48 16.90 5.93 1.27
N ASN A 49 17.52 6.97 0.71
CA ASN A 49 17.95 8.13 1.52
C ASN A 49 16.76 8.93 2.07
N ARG A 50 15.59 8.90 1.43
CA ARG A 50 14.37 9.53 1.98
C ARG A 50 13.87 8.76 3.20
N LEU A 51 13.79 7.44 3.11
CA LEU A 51 13.43 6.57 4.25
C LEU A 51 14.40 6.75 5.42
N SER A 52 15.72 6.76 5.15
CA SER A 52 16.73 6.96 6.19
C SER A 52 16.57 8.31 6.90
N VAL A 53 16.23 9.38 6.18
CA VAL A 53 16.03 10.72 6.77
C VAL A 53 14.77 10.76 7.65
N ASN A 54 13.73 10.01 7.31
CA ASN A 54 12.51 9.95 8.13
C ASN A 54 12.69 9.13 9.41
N ASN A 55 13.71 8.27 9.48
CA ASN A 55 14.07 7.56 10.71
C ASN A 55 14.90 8.44 11.66
N ASN A 56 14.29 9.48 12.21
CA ASN A 56 14.93 10.34 13.20
C ASN A 56 14.57 9.91 14.63
N LEU A 57 15.50 9.20 15.29
CA LEU A 57 15.34 8.67 16.65
C LEU A 57 15.25 9.76 17.74
N ASP A 58 15.67 10.98 17.44
CA ASP A 58 15.65 12.11 18.39
C ASP A 58 14.28 12.78 18.46
N LEU A 59 13.35 12.46 17.55
CA LEU A 59 12.02 13.04 17.57
C LEU A 59 11.22 12.59 18.82
N PRO A 60 10.44 13.51 19.42
CA PRO A 60 9.51 13.14 20.48
C PRO A 60 8.47 12.14 19.95
N CYS A 61 8.18 11.10 20.75
CA CYS A 61 7.14 10.13 20.47
C CYS A 61 6.19 10.03 21.69
N PRO A 62 5.29 11.03 21.89
CA PRO A 62 4.38 11.04 23.04
C PRO A 62 3.25 10.00 22.96
N TRP A 63 3.09 9.30 21.84
CA TRP A 63 1.98 8.37 21.59
C TRP A 63 2.26 6.94 22.06
N VAL A 64 3.50 6.64 22.44
CA VAL A 64 3.95 5.30 22.86
C VAL A 64 4.29 5.35 24.34
N ASP A 65 3.89 4.31 25.08
CA ASP A 65 4.23 4.20 26.51
C ASP A 65 5.76 4.13 26.70
N ALA A 66 6.25 4.69 27.81
CA ALA A 66 7.67 4.73 28.10
C ALA A 66 8.32 3.33 28.17
N SER A 67 7.54 2.30 28.53
CA SER A 67 8.00 0.91 28.57
C SER A 67 8.24 0.28 27.19
N GLU A 68 7.61 0.80 26.14
CA GLU A 68 7.69 0.26 24.78
C GLU A 68 8.51 1.15 23.83
N LEU A 69 8.82 2.37 24.26
CA LEU A 69 9.45 3.39 23.42
C LEU A 69 10.80 2.96 22.83
N SER A 70 11.60 2.19 23.59
CA SER A 70 12.89 1.69 23.12
C SER A 70 12.70 0.75 21.93
N ASP A 71 11.81 -0.23 22.07
CA ASP A 71 11.58 -1.24 21.06
C ASP A 71 10.91 -0.62 19.83
N PHE A 72 9.93 0.25 20.04
CA PHE A 72 9.29 1.02 18.97
C PHE A 72 10.31 1.82 18.14
N ARG A 73 11.22 2.56 18.79
CA ARG A 73 12.27 3.32 18.10
C ARG A 73 13.23 2.44 17.31
N SER A 74 13.56 1.27 17.86
CA SER A 74 14.46 0.32 17.20
C SER A 74 13.81 -0.41 16.01
N THR A 75 12.47 -0.46 15.94
CA THR A 75 11.73 -1.28 14.96
C THR A 75 10.90 -0.47 13.96
N THR A 76 10.47 0.76 14.28
CA THR A 76 9.57 1.58 13.44
C THR A 76 10.08 1.74 12.01
N HIS A 77 11.39 1.96 11.82
CA HIS A 77 11.99 2.08 10.49
C HIS A 77 11.97 0.77 9.69
N ILE A 78 12.02 -0.38 10.37
CA ILE A 78 11.92 -1.71 9.76
C ILE A 78 10.47 -1.92 9.32
N VAL A 79 9.50 -1.70 10.21
CA VAL A 79 8.08 -1.79 9.90
C VAL A 79 7.74 -0.90 8.71
N ARG A 80 8.13 0.37 8.75
CA ARG A 80 7.89 1.34 7.67
C ARG A 80 8.50 0.89 6.35
N PHE A 81 9.72 0.34 6.36
CA PHE A 81 10.34 -0.20 5.15
C PHE A 81 9.56 -1.40 4.59
N LEU A 82 9.21 -2.37 5.43
CA LEU A 82 8.46 -3.56 5.02
C LEU A 82 7.08 -3.18 4.48
N GLU A 83 6.34 -2.35 5.21
CA GLU A 83 5.04 -1.87 4.77
C GLU A 83 5.15 -1.11 3.45
N THR A 84 6.14 -0.23 3.29
CA THR A 84 6.37 0.48 2.02
C THR A 84 6.62 -0.50 0.87
N VAL A 85 7.48 -1.49 1.04
CA VAL A 85 7.79 -2.47 -0.01
C VAL A 85 6.54 -3.26 -0.40
N VAL A 86 5.77 -3.71 0.59
CA VAL A 86 4.56 -4.50 0.36
C VAL A 86 3.43 -3.65 -0.23
N HIS A 87 3.25 -2.42 0.25
CA HIS A 87 2.28 -1.45 -0.23
C HIS A 87 2.44 -1.20 -1.74
N GLU A 88 3.66 -0.95 -2.20
CA GLU A 88 3.91 -0.69 -3.62
C GLU A 88 3.78 -1.96 -4.46
N LEU A 89 4.45 -3.04 -4.05
CA LEU A 89 4.57 -4.24 -4.87
C LEU A 89 3.30 -5.09 -4.88
N LEU A 90 2.68 -5.28 -3.71
CA LEU A 90 1.55 -6.17 -3.51
C LEU A 90 0.26 -5.41 -3.20
N GLY A 91 0.33 -4.21 -2.63
CA GLY A 91 -0.83 -3.32 -2.52
C GLY A 91 -1.24 -2.85 -3.91
N HIS A 92 -0.57 -1.83 -4.46
CA HIS A 92 -0.87 -1.29 -5.80
C HIS A 92 -0.73 -2.33 -6.91
N GLY A 93 0.27 -3.21 -6.82
CA GLY A 93 0.52 -4.23 -7.84
C GLY A 93 -0.45 -5.41 -7.88
N SER A 94 -1.44 -5.49 -6.99
CA SER A 94 -2.45 -6.56 -6.97
C SER A 94 -3.86 -6.06 -7.28
N GLY A 95 -4.74 -7.00 -7.61
CA GLY A 95 -6.10 -6.73 -8.07
C GLY A 95 -6.21 -6.85 -9.58
N ASN A 96 -7.41 -7.18 -10.05
CA ASN A 96 -7.74 -7.19 -11.47
C ASN A 96 -9.05 -6.43 -11.63
N LEU A 97 -9.08 -5.46 -12.55
CA LEU A 97 -10.29 -4.69 -12.83
C LEU A 97 -11.10 -5.42 -13.90
N LEU A 98 -12.32 -5.84 -13.57
CA LEU A 98 -13.22 -6.44 -14.56
C LEU A 98 -13.72 -5.33 -15.48
N ALA A 99 -13.48 -5.45 -16.79
CA ALA A 99 -13.78 -4.40 -17.76
C ALA A 99 -14.28 -4.93 -19.11
N GLU A 100 -15.12 -4.13 -19.77
CA GLU A 100 -15.39 -4.19 -21.20
C GLU A 100 -14.29 -3.43 -21.95
N THR A 101 -13.35 -4.15 -22.57
CA THR A 101 -12.15 -3.56 -23.20
C THR A 101 -12.40 -3.03 -24.62
N ALA A 102 -13.47 -3.50 -25.25
CA ALA A 102 -14.03 -2.98 -26.50
C ALA A 102 -15.52 -3.33 -26.54
N PRO A 103 -16.35 -2.70 -27.40
CA PRO A 103 -17.78 -3.02 -27.47
C PRO A 103 -18.06 -4.53 -27.60
N GLY A 104 -18.65 -5.13 -26.55
CA GLY A 104 -18.96 -6.55 -26.44
C GLY A 104 -17.78 -7.48 -26.09
N VAL A 105 -16.58 -6.95 -25.84
CA VAL A 105 -15.36 -7.70 -25.51
C VAL A 105 -14.99 -7.43 -24.06
N TYR A 106 -14.82 -8.48 -23.27
CA TYR A 106 -14.58 -8.41 -21.82
C TYR A 106 -13.26 -9.09 -21.47
N ASN A 107 -12.52 -8.54 -20.49
CA ASN A 107 -11.32 -9.20 -19.93
C ASN A 107 -11.65 -10.33 -18.94
N PHE A 108 -12.93 -10.68 -18.82
CA PHE A 108 -13.44 -11.75 -17.97
C PHE A 108 -14.56 -12.53 -18.67
N LYS A 109 -14.97 -13.65 -18.07
CA LYS A 109 -16.03 -14.51 -18.61
C LYS A 109 -17.41 -13.92 -18.31
N ASN A 110 -17.91 -12.99 -19.12
CA ASN A 110 -19.22 -12.34 -18.87
C ASN A 110 -20.40 -13.31 -18.74
N ARG A 111 -20.42 -14.44 -19.47
CA ARG A 111 -21.49 -15.46 -19.34
C ARG A 111 -21.38 -16.34 -18.08
N ASN A 112 -20.24 -16.32 -17.42
CA ASN A 112 -19.99 -17.04 -16.18
C ASN A 112 -19.00 -16.22 -15.34
N PRO A 113 -19.44 -15.07 -14.79
CA PRO A 113 -18.55 -14.11 -14.18
C PRO A 113 -17.97 -14.68 -12.88
N PRO A 114 -16.83 -14.16 -12.42
CA PRO A 114 -16.26 -14.54 -11.12
C PRO A 114 -17.29 -14.37 -10.00
N ILE A 115 -17.27 -15.28 -9.04
CA ILE A 115 -18.11 -15.15 -7.83
C ILE A 115 -17.52 -14.04 -6.97
N ASN A 116 -18.36 -13.10 -6.56
CA ASN A 116 -17.98 -12.05 -5.63
C ASN A 116 -17.83 -12.66 -4.22
N PRO A 117 -16.65 -12.58 -3.59
CA PRO A 117 -16.40 -13.20 -2.29
C PRO A 117 -17.16 -12.53 -1.13
N LEU A 118 -17.66 -11.31 -1.29
CA LEU A 118 -18.42 -10.59 -0.27
C LEU A 118 -19.91 -10.97 -0.28
N THR A 119 -20.48 -11.19 -1.47
CA THR A 119 -21.91 -11.48 -1.63
C THR A 119 -22.21 -12.94 -1.94
N ASN A 120 -21.18 -13.74 -2.26
CA ASN A 120 -21.28 -15.11 -2.77
C ASN A 120 -22.20 -15.25 -4.00
N ALA A 121 -22.36 -14.17 -4.78
CA ALA A 121 -23.16 -14.13 -6.00
C ALA A 121 -22.26 -13.86 -7.22
N PRO A 122 -22.70 -14.25 -8.44
CA PRO A 122 -21.98 -13.90 -9.66
C PRO A 122 -21.78 -12.38 -9.77
N GLY A 123 -20.55 -11.95 -10.07
CA GLY A 123 -20.22 -10.55 -10.25
C GLY A 123 -21.04 -9.93 -11.38
N ASN A 124 -21.77 -8.85 -11.06
CA ASN A 124 -22.65 -8.15 -12.01
C ASN A 124 -22.16 -6.73 -12.33
N LEU A 125 -21.02 -6.30 -11.76
CA LEU A 125 -20.42 -4.98 -11.97
C LEU A 125 -19.04 -5.13 -12.60
N HIS A 126 -18.78 -4.28 -13.60
CA HIS A 126 -17.51 -4.15 -14.33
C HIS A 126 -17.44 -2.72 -14.88
N TYR A 127 -16.25 -2.26 -15.22
CA TYR A 127 -16.04 -1.01 -15.95
C TYR A 127 -16.58 -1.16 -17.37
N ARG A 128 -17.40 -0.21 -17.83
CA ARG A 128 -17.87 -0.17 -19.21
C ARG A 128 -16.74 0.31 -20.13
N PHE A 129 -16.94 0.13 -21.43
CA PHE A 129 -15.99 0.63 -22.41
C PHE A 129 -15.75 2.14 -22.24
N GLY A 130 -14.49 2.52 -21.98
CA GLY A 130 -14.06 3.90 -21.75
C GLY A 130 -14.12 4.38 -20.30
N GLU A 131 -14.59 3.56 -19.36
CA GLU A 131 -14.50 3.82 -17.92
C GLU A 131 -13.19 3.26 -17.35
N ASP A 132 -12.59 4.02 -16.44
CA ASP A 132 -11.43 3.64 -15.63
C ASP A 132 -11.66 3.94 -14.14
N TRP A 133 -10.70 3.55 -13.29
CA TRP A 133 -10.75 3.74 -11.84
C TRP A 133 -11.05 5.20 -11.46
N GLY A 134 -10.32 6.14 -12.05
CA GLY A 134 -10.44 7.57 -11.78
C GLY A 134 -11.80 8.14 -12.21
N SER A 135 -12.32 7.73 -13.36
CA SER A 135 -13.59 8.21 -13.90
C SER A 135 -14.79 7.77 -13.05
N VAL A 136 -14.76 6.56 -12.47
CA VAL A 136 -15.86 6.01 -11.68
C VAL A 136 -15.81 6.47 -10.22
N PHE A 137 -14.63 6.40 -9.58
CA PHE A 137 -14.48 6.78 -8.17
C PHE A 137 -14.29 8.29 -7.97
N GLY A 138 -13.91 9.03 -9.00
CA GLY A 138 -13.73 10.47 -8.96
C GLY A 138 -12.80 10.90 -7.82
N LYS A 139 -13.30 11.78 -6.94
CA LYS A 139 -12.53 12.31 -5.80
C LYS A 139 -12.11 11.25 -4.77
N LEU A 140 -12.79 10.09 -4.74
CA LEU A 140 -12.47 9.01 -3.81
C LEU A 140 -11.40 8.06 -4.36
N ALA A 141 -11.06 8.16 -5.64
CA ALA A 141 -10.17 7.21 -6.32
C ALA A 141 -8.84 7.04 -5.58
N GLY A 142 -8.19 8.16 -5.20
CA GLY A 142 -6.95 8.13 -4.44
C GLY A 142 -7.13 7.49 -3.06
N THR A 143 -8.09 7.97 -2.25
CA THR A 143 -8.30 7.47 -0.89
C THR A 143 -8.63 5.99 -0.84
N VAL A 144 -9.47 5.49 -1.76
CA VAL A 144 -9.82 4.07 -1.80
C VAL A 144 -8.62 3.21 -2.20
N GLU A 145 -7.82 3.67 -3.17
CA GLU A 145 -6.65 2.91 -3.63
C GLU A 145 -5.54 2.86 -2.57
N GLU A 146 -5.25 3.99 -1.92
CA GLU A 146 -4.29 4.05 -0.81
C GLU A 146 -4.77 3.23 0.39
N CYS A 147 -6.07 3.28 0.71
CA CYS A 147 -6.67 2.45 1.76
C CYS A 147 -6.46 0.97 1.48
N ARG A 148 -6.75 0.53 0.25
CA ARG A 148 -6.54 -0.85 -0.16
C ARG A 148 -5.07 -1.26 -0.07
N ALA A 149 -4.15 -0.43 -0.57
CA ALA A 149 -2.72 -0.74 -0.59
C ALA A 149 -2.11 -0.82 0.82
N ILE A 150 -2.46 0.12 1.71
CA ILE A 150 -2.03 0.13 3.12
C ILE A 150 -2.64 -1.05 3.90
N LEU A 151 -3.92 -1.37 3.68
CA LEU A 151 -4.54 -2.54 4.34
C LEU A 151 -3.84 -3.84 3.94
N ILE A 152 -3.48 -4.00 2.66
CA ILE A 152 -2.75 -5.17 2.19
C ILE A 152 -1.36 -5.25 2.85
N SER A 153 -0.64 -4.13 2.96
CA SER A 153 0.68 -4.13 3.59
C SER A 153 0.59 -4.53 5.06
N GLN A 154 -0.35 -3.95 5.81
CA GLN A 154 -0.59 -4.27 7.22
C GLN A 154 -1.06 -5.71 7.42
N TYR A 155 -2.00 -6.19 6.59
CA TYR A 155 -2.50 -7.56 6.66
C TYR A 155 -1.39 -8.59 6.42
N LEU A 156 -0.50 -8.33 5.48
CA LEU A 156 0.57 -9.25 5.11
C LEU A 156 1.73 -9.28 6.12
N MET A 157 1.77 -8.38 7.11
CA MET A 157 2.73 -8.46 8.21
C MET A 157 2.52 -9.68 9.11
N ASP A 158 1.35 -10.33 9.07
CA ASP A 158 1.09 -11.62 9.74
C ASP A 158 1.66 -12.83 8.96
N SER A 159 2.17 -12.62 7.74
CA SER A 159 2.76 -13.68 6.94
C SER A 159 4.22 -13.95 7.31
N LYS A 160 4.46 -14.95 8.16
CA LYS A 160 5.82 -15.40 8.51
C LYS A 160 6.68 -15.75 7.29
N GLN A 161 6.07 -16.33 6.25
CA GLN A 161 6.76 -16.64 5.00
C GLN A 161 7.23 -15.37 4.28
N LEU A 162 6.42 -14.31 4.29
CA LEU A 162 6.82 -13.03 3.71
C LEU A 162 7.93 -12.39 4.53
N LEU A 163 7.79 -12.35 5.86
CA LEU A 163 8.80 -11.77 6.75
C LEU A 163 10.14 -12.52 6.66
N GLU A 164 10.13 -13.83 6.44
CA GLU A 164 11.33 -14.65 6.24
C GLU A 164 12.13 -14.22 5.00
N ILE A 165 11.47 -13.76 3.93
CA ILE A 165 12.14 -13.22 2.73
C ILE A 165 13.00 -11.99 3.10
N PHE A 166 12.58 -11.22 4.11
CA PHE A 166 13.31 -10.07 4.64
C PHE A 166 14.26 -10.41 5.79
N GLY A 167 14.39 -11.70 6.14
CA GLY A 167 15.31 -12.18 7.17
C GLY A 167 14.73 -12.19 8.59
N TYR A 168 13.42 -12.00 8.74
CA TYR A 168 12.73 -12.03 10.03
C TYR A 168 11.98 -13.36 10.20
N THR A 169 12.44 -14.16 11.16
CA THR A 169 11.95 -15.51 11.46
C THR A 169 11.61 -15.62 12.94
N ASP A 170 11.13 -16.78 13.39
CA ASP A 170 10.90 -17.02 14.84
C ASP A 170 12.21 -17.09 15.66
N THR A 171 13.38 -17.07 15.01
CA THR A 171 14.70 -17.20 15.66
C THR A 171 15.65 -16.04 15.38
N SER A 172 15.21 -15.02 14.62
CA SER A 172 16.00 -13.80 14.41
C SER A 172 15.99 -12.91 15.65
N ALA A 173 16.91 -11.93 15.69
CA ALA A 173 17.04 -11.00 16.82
C ALA A 173 15.77 -10.17 17.07
N ILE A 174 15.02 -9.87 16.01
CA ILE A 174 13.65 -9.40 16.07
C ILE A 174 12.82 -10.50 15.42
N THR A 175 11.89 -11.07 16.15
CA THR A 175 11.07 -12.17 15.67
C THR A 175 9.95 -11.68 14.75
N ALA A 176 9.38 -12.58 13.96
CA ALA A 176 8.21 -12.28 13.14
C ALA A 176 7.02 -11.78 13.98
N ASP A 177 6.77 -12.40 15.13
CA ASP A 177 5.66 -12.04 16.02
C ASP A 177 5.90 -10.69 16.72
N GLU A 178 7.15 -10.36 17.09
CA GLU A 178 7.52 -9.03 17.59
C GLU A 178 7.34 -7.95 16.52
N LEU A 179 7.70 -8.22 15.26
CA LEU A 179 7.45 -7.28 14.16
C LEU A 179 5.96 -7.07 13.91
N LEU A 180 5.15 -8.12 13.97
CA LEU A 180 3.70 -7.99 13.85
C LEU A 180 3.14 -7.10 14.96
N TYR A 181 3.56 -7.32 16.20
CA TYR A 181 3.18 -6.47 17.32
C TYR A 181 3.58 -5.01 17.09
N MET A 182 4.84 -4.77 16.71
CA MET A 182 5.33 -3.42 16.41
C MET A 182 4.60 -2.78 15.23
N THR A 183 4.13 -3.58 14.26
CA THR A 183 3.26 -3.10 13.18
C THR A 183 1.98 -2.50 13.74
N TYR A 184 1.25 -3.23 14.59
CA TYR A 184 0.03 -2.69 15.23
C TYR A 184 0.30 -1.41 16.04
N LEU A 185 1.43 -1.33 16.74
CA LEU A 185 1.81 -0.12 17.46
C LEU A 185 2.08 1.05 16.49
N ASN A 186 2.73 0.82 15.36
CA ASN A 186 2.93 1.84 14.31
C ASN A 186 1.58 2.31 13.72
N ILE A 187 0.64 1.41 13.45
CA ILE A 187 -0.71 1.77 12.97
C ILE A 187 -1.38 2.77 13.92
N GLY A 188 -1.36 2.47 15.23
CA GLY A 188 -1.93 3.37 16.24
C GLY A 188 -1.24 4.73 16.32
N VAL A 189 0.10 4.75 16.23
CA VAL A 189 0.88 6.01 16.22
C VAL A 189 0.58 6.84 14.98
N ASP A 190 0.59 6.23 13.80
CA ASP A 190 0.32 6.90 12.53
C ASP A 190 -1.11 7.46 12.47
N GLY A 191 -2.10 6.70 12.97
CA GLY A 191 -3.49 7.15 13.07
C GLY A 191 -3.67 8.36 13.99
N LEU A 192 -2.97 8.40 15.13
CA LEU A 192 -2.98 9.57 16.02
C LEU A 192 -2.26 10.77 15.41
N GLN A 193 -1.11 10.56 14.76
CA GLN A 193 -0.36 11.61 14.08
C GLN A 193 -1.13 12.19 12.90
N ALA A 194 -1.88 11.36 12.18
CA ALA A 194 -2.67 11.78 11.04
C ALA A 194 -3.63 12.95 11.35
N LEU A 195 -4.15 13.03 12.58
CA LEU A 195 -5.05 14.11 13.00
C LEU A 195 -4.49 15.52 12.76
N GLN A 196 -3.16 15.70 12.72
CA GLN A 196 -2.54 16.99 12.39
C GLN A 196 -2.83 17.46 10.94
N HIS A 197 -3.28 16.55 10.08
CA HIS A 197 -3.63 16.80 8.68
C HIS A 197 -5.14 16.94 8.46
N TYR A 198 -5.96 16.82 9.50
CA TYR A 198 -7.40 17.02 9.42
C TYR A 198 -7.78 18.47 9.74
N SER A 199 -8.49 19.13 8.82
CA SER A 199 -9.09 20.43 9.08
C SER A 199 -10.49 20.25 9.65
N ASN A 200 -10.68 20.61 10.93
CA ASN A 200 -12.00 20.61 11.55
C ASN A 200 -12.92 21.71 10.96
N GLU A 201 -12.39 22.85 10.54
CA GLU A 201 -13.19 23.89 9.89
C GLU A 201 -13.67 23.44 8.51
N GLY A 202 -12.76 22.86 7.71
CA GLY A 202 -13.06 22.39 6.36
C GLY A 202 -13.72 21.02 6.29
N GLN A 203 -13.79 20.29 7.42
CA GLN A 203 -14.19 18.88 7.50
C GLN A 203 -13.51 18.02 6.42
N ALA A 204 -12.20 18.25 6.23
CA ALA A 204 -11.45 17.72 5.11
C ALA A 204 -10.01 17.36 5.50
N TRP A 205 -9.50 16.32 4.87
CA TRP A 205 -8.13 15.86 5.00
C TRP A 205 -7.20 16.57 4.01
N GLY A 206 -6.06 17.03 4.50
CA GLY A 206 -5.05 17.70 3.67
C GLY A 206 -4.17 16.76 2.85
N GLN A 207 -4.13 15.46 3.19
CA GLN A 207 -3.33 14.46 2.49
C GLN A 207 -3.97 13.08 2.62
N VAL A 208 -3.97 12.31 1.52
CA VAL A 208 -4.72 11.06 1.38
C VAL A 208 -4.23 9.94 2.29
N HIS A 209 -2.91 9.74 2.43
CA HIS A 209 -2.35 8.68 3.28
C HIS A 209 -2.68 8.91 4.75
N HIS A 210 -2.62 10.17 5.25
CA HIS A 210 -3.02 10.46 6.63
C HIS A 210 -4.52 10.22 6.86
N GLN A 211 -5.36 10.54 5.88
CA GLN A 211 -6.78 10.15 5.97
C GLN A 211 -6.92 8.63 6.14
N VAL A 212 -6.15 7.85 5.39
CA VAL A 212 -6.18 6.39 5.47
C VAL A 212 -5.61 5.87 6.79
N TRP A 213 -4.48 6.38 7.26
CA TRP A 213 -3.89 5.97 8.54
C TRP A 213 -4.84 6.20 9.71
N PHE A 214 -5.66 7.26 9.67
CA PHE A 214 -6.68 7.49 10.69
C PHE A 214 -7.86 6.49 10.61
N LEU A 215 -8.13 5.91 9.45
CA LEU A 215 -9.24 4.95 9.28
C LEU A 215 -8.90 3.54 9.75
N HIS A 216 -7.62 3.24 9.96
CA HIS A 216 -7.12 1.91 10.34
C HIS A 216 -6.85 1.86 11.84
#